data_AF-A0A7C4DG90-F1
#
_entry.id   AF-A0A7C4DG90-F1
#
_cell.length_a   1.000
_cell.length_b   1.000
_cell.length_c   1.000
_cell.angle_alpha   90.00
_cell.angle_beta   90.00
_cell.angle_gamma   90.00
#
_symmetry.space_group_name_H-M   'P 1'
#
loop_
_entity.id
_entity.type
_entity.pdbx_description
1 polymer ?
#
loop_
_entity_poly.entity_id
_entity_poly.type
_entity_poly.pdbx_seq_one_letter_code
_entity_poly.pdbx_strand_id
1 'polypeptide(L)'
;MLSKSQTFSFEFFIALTIFLIGFSVLIVFWNYTNIQIHEKKSSEELISVALSLSQIFFVEGYPKQWSLENVKVIGLASENRINQTKLELLGSAGYETTRNKLKIDSDFYFRIHNQTQEFYFFGKLPRQDSTVVKINRLGILNSTPVIIEVVVWK
;
A
#
# COMPACT_ATOMS: atom_id res chain seq x y z
N MET A 1 -53.78 -9.04 -45.54
CA MET A 1 -52.34 -9.05 -45.87
C MET A 1 -51.65 -8.10 -44.92
N LEU A 2 -50.95 -8.61 -43.90
CA LEU A 2 -50.06 -7.76 -43.09
C LEU A 2 -49.06 -7.12 -44.05
N SER A 3 -48.93 -5.79 -44.01
CA SER A 3 -48.13 -5.07 -45.00
C SER A 3 -46.65 -5.42 -44.75
N LYS A 4 -45.89 -5.67 -45.83
CA LYS A 4 -44.46 -6.04 -45.74
C LYS A 4 -43.62 -5.09 -44.87
N SER A 5 -44.08 -3.84 -44.73
CA SER A 5 -43.48 -2.82 -43.86
C SER A 5 -43.56 -3.16 -42.36
N GLN A 6 -44.65 -3.80 -41.92
CA GLN A 6 -44.85 -4.21 -40.52
C GLN A 6 -43.89 -5.32 -40.10
N THR A 7 -43.62 -6.30 -40.98
CA THR A 7 -42.65 -7.38 -40.70
C THR A 7 -41.22 -6.84 -40.57
N PHE A 8 -40.81 -5.94 -41.46
CA PHE A 8 -39.48 -5.31 -41.39
C PHE A 8 -39.27 -4.51 -40.10
N SER A 9 -40.29 -3.77 -39.67
CA SER A 9 -40.21 -2.98 -38.43
C SER A 9 -40.06 -3.88 -37.21
N PHE A 10 -40.79 -5.00 -37.18
CA PHE A 10 -40.72 -5.99 -36.10
C PHE A 10 -39.35 -6.69 -36.03
N GLU A 11 -38.79 -7.10 -37.16
CA GLU A 11 -37.44 -7.68 -37.23
C GLU A 11 -36.36 -6.71 -36.73
N PHE A 12 -36.48 -5.43 -37.12
CA PHE A 12 -35.58 -4.38 -36.64
C PHE A 12 -35.68 -4.21 -35.12
N PHE A 13 -36.89 -4.18 -34.55
CA PHE A 13 -37.07 -4.07 -33.10
C PHE A 13 -36.47 -5.26 -32.35
N ILE A 14 -36.64 -6.49 -32.84
CA ILE A 14 -36.02 -7.67 -32.22
C ILE A 14 -34.49 -7.55 -32.25
N ALA A 15 -33.92 -7.21 -33.40
CA ALA A 15 -32.47 -7.04 -33.54
C ALA A 15 -31.94 -5.94 -32.61
N LEU A 16 -32.66 -4.82 -32.50
CA LEU A 16 -32.32 -3.73 -31.60
C LEU A 16 -32.39 -4.16 -30.13
N THR A 17 -33.42 -4.90 -29.73
CA THR A 17 -33.54 -5.42 -28.36
C THR A 17 -32.38 -6.35 -28.01
N ILE A 18 -32.04 -7.29 -28.90
CA ILE A 18 -30.91 -8.20 -28.69
C ILE A 18 -29.60 -7.41 -28.58
N PHE A 19 -29.40 -6.41 -29.46
CA PHE A 19 -28.25 -5.53 -29.42
C PHE A 19 -28.16 -4.77 -28.10
N LEU A 20 -29.25 -4.16 -27.63
CA LEU A 20 -29.28 -3.40 -26.38
C LEU A 20 -29.02 -4.29 -25.16
N ILE A 21 -29.54 -5.52 -25.14
CA ILE A 21 -29.25 -6.50 -24.07
C ILE A 21 -27.76 -6.85 -24.08
N GLY A 22 -27.22 -7.23 -25.25
CA GLY A 22 -25.79 -7.55 -25.38
C GLY A 22 -24.89 -6.39 -24.97
N PHE A 23 -25.24 -5.16 -25.40
CA PHE A 23 -24.50 -3.96 -25.05
C PHE A 23 -24.58 -3.64 -23.54
N SER A 24 -25.73 -3.84 -22.92
CA SER A 24 -25.90 -3.67 -21.47
C SER A 24 -25.04 -4.65 -20.68
N VAL A 25 -25.00 -5.92 -21.10
CA VAL A 25 -24.14 -6.95 -20.49
C VAL A 25 -22.67 -6.55 -20.62
N LEU A 26 -22.24 -6.07 -21.79
CA LEU A 26 -20.87 -5.60 -22.00
C LEU A 26 -20.50 -4.43 -21.08
N ILE A 27 -21.39 -3.46 -20.88
CA ILE A 27 -21.16 -2.33 -19.96
C ILE A 27 -20.98 -2.83 -18.53
N VAL A 28 -21.88 -3.72 -18.06
CA VAL A 28 -21.80 -4.27 -16.70
C VAL A 28 -20.49 -5.04 -16.50
N PHE A 29 -20.13 -5.89 -17.46
CA PHE A 29 -18.89 -6.65 -17.41
C PHE A 29 -17.64 -5.76 -17.41
N TRP A 30 -17.63 -4.72 -18.25
CA TRP A 30 -16.56 -3.73 -18.32
C TRP A 30 -16.38 -3.00 -17.00
N ASN A 31 -17.48 -2.52 -16.40
CA ASN A 31 -17.45 -1.83 -15.11
C ASN A 31 -16.95 -2.74 -13.99
N TYR A 32 -17.44 -3.97 -13.92
CA TYR A 32 -16.99 -4.95 -12.93
C TYR A 32 -15.49 -5.27 -13.06
N THR A 33 -15.01 -5.42 -14.30
CA THR A 33 -13.59 -5.68 -14.57
C THR A 33 -12.72 -4.48 -14.18
N ASN A 34 -13.16 -3.25 -14.47
CA ASN A 34 -12.42 -2.05 -14.09
C ASN A 34 -12.33 -1.90 -12.57
N ILE A 35 -13.41 -2.15 -11.83
CA ILE A 35 -13.40 -2.10 -10.36
C ILE A 35 -12.35 -3.09 -9.82
N GLN A 36 -12.35 -4.34 -10.28
CA GLN A 36 -11.37 -5.33 -9.85
C GLN A 36 -9.92 -4.93 -10.20
N ILE A 37 -9.69 -4.38 -11.40
CA ILE A 37 -8.37 -3.91 -11.80
C ILE A 37 -7.91 -2.76 -10.89
N HIS A 38 -8.79 -1.82 -10.57
CA HIS A 38 -8.49 -0.71 -9.67
C HIS A 38 -8.19 -1.18 -8.24
N GLU A 39 -8.98 -2.09 -7.69
CA GLU A 39 -8.75 -2.66 -6.36
C GLU A 39 -7.42 -3.42 -6.30
N LYS A 40 -7.15 -4.27 -7.31
CA LYS A 40 -5.90 -5.02 -7.40
C LYS A 40 -4.69 -4.08 -7.49
N LYS A 41 -4.77 -3.06 -8.36
CA LYS A 41 -3.69 -2.07 -8.50
C LYS A 41 -3.45 -1.31 -7.20
N SER A 42 -4.52 -0.89 -6.50
CA SER A 42 -4.41 -0.21 -5.20
C SER A 42 -3.72 -1.09 -4.16
N SER A 43 -4.07 -2.38 -4.11
CA SER A 43 -3.44 -3.35 -3.21
C SER A 43 -1.95 -3.58 -3.55
N GLU A 44 -1.61 -3.74 -4.83
CA GLU A 44 -0.23 -3.89 -5.29
C GLU A 44 0.63 -2.67 -4.99
N GLU A 45 0.09 -1.46 -5.13
CA GLU A 45 0.74 -0.21 -4.73
C GLU A 45 1.04 -0.20 -3.23
N LEU A 46 0.07 -0.55 -2.38
CA LEU A 46 0.27 -0.63 -0.92
C LEU A 46 1.33 -1.68 -0.54
N ILE A 47 1.34 -2.84 -1.20
CA ILE A 47 2.37 -3.87 -1.01
C ILE A 47 3.75 -3.33 -1.38
N SER A 48 3.87 -2.66 -2.53
CA SER A 48 5.13 -2.06 -2.98
C SER A 48 5.66 -1.01 -1.99
N VAL A 49 4.77 -0.17 -1.45
CA VAL A 49 5.11 0.82 -0.41
C VAL A 49 5.54 0.12 0.88
N ALA A 50 4.79 -0.88 1.34
CA ALA A 50 5.12 -1.64 2.55
C ALA A 50 6.48 -2.36 2.42
N LEU A 51 6.79 -2.90 1.25
CA LEU A 51 8.09 -3.52 0.97
C LEU A 51 9.21 -2.47 1.02
N SER A 52 9.02 -1.34 0.35
CA SER A 52 9.99 -0.23 0.33
C SER A 52 10.24 0.33 1.73
N LEU A 53 9.19 0.48 2.53
CA LEU A 53 9.31 0.88 3.94
C LEU A 53 10.02 -0.18 4.78
N SER A 54 9.71 -1.48 4.58
CA SER A 54 10.40 -2.55 5.30
C SER A 54 11.90 -2.59 5.00
N GLN A 55 12.31 -2.12 3.82
CA GLN A 55 13.71 -2.10 3.40
C GLN A 55 14.55 -1.10 4.20
N ILE A 56 13.96 -0.04 4.75
CA ILE A 56 14.72 0.98 5.52
C ILE A 56 15.41 0.37 6.73
N PHE A 57 14.88 -0.71 7.29
CA PHE A 57 15.47 -1.43 8.43
C PHE A 57 16.73 -2.23 8.08
N PHE A 58 17.01 -2.42 6.79
CA PHE A 58 18.12 -3.22 6.30
C PHE A 58 19.16 -2.40 5.53
N VAL A 59 19.02 -1.07 5.49
CA VAL A 59 19.96 -0.17 4.82
C VAL A 59 20.45 0.91 5.78
N GLU A 60 21.68 1.36 5.59
CA GLU A 60 22.29 2.38 6.46
C GLU A 60 21.69 3.78 6.26
N GLY A 61 21.08 4.03 5.09
CA GLY A 61 20.65 5.36 4.68
C GLY A 61 21.82 6.21 4.19
N TYR A 62 21.52 7.44 3.81
CA TYR A 62 22.51 8.38 3.29
C TYR A 62 22.23 9.81 3.78
N PRO A 63 23.25 10.51 4.32
CA PRO A 63 24.60 10.01 4.67
C PRO A 63 24.59 8.87 5.72
N LYS A 64 25.70 8.13 5.89
CA LYS A 64 25.74 7.00 6.85
C LYS A 64 25.40 7.41 8.29
N GLN A 65 25.90 8.57 8.69
CA GLN A 65 25.65 9.23 9.98
C GLN A 65 24.66 10.40 9.77
N TRP A 66 23.50 10.08 9.19
CA TRP A 66 22.49 11.10 8.96
C TRP A 66 21.90 11.60 10.29
N SER A 67 21.51 12.87 10.29
CA SER A 67 20.73 13.58 11.30
C SER A 67 19.45 14.13 10.67
N LEU A 68 18.57 14.71 11.48
CA LEU A 68 17.32 15.30 10.98
C LEU A 68 17.54 16.37 9.90
N GLU A 69 18.65 17.10 10.00
CA GLU A 69 19.01 18.22 9.14
C GLU A 69 19.58 17.78 7.79
N ASN A 70 20.36 16.69 7.76
CA ASN A 70 21.13 16.30 6.58
C ASN A 70 20.65 15.01 5.88
N VAL A 71 19.65 14.32 6.44
CA VAL A 71 19.17 13.03 5.91
C VAL A 71 18.56 13.20 4.51
N LYS A 72 19.10 12.44 3.56
CA LYS A 72 18.60 12.34 2.17
C LYS A 72 17.86 11.04 1.94
N VAL A 73 18.38 9.94 2.48
CA VAL A 73 17.76 8.62 2.43
C VAL A 73 17.71 8.07 3.85
N ILE A 74 16.51 7.78 4.34
CA ILE A 74 16.32 7.19 5.66
C ILE A 74 16.68 5.71 5.59
N GLY A 75 17.57 5.32 6.49
CA GLY A 75 17.90 3.93 6.74
C GLY A 75 18.22 3.75 8.20
N LEU A 76 17.73 2.68 8.79
CA LEU A 76 17.76 2.41 10.23
C LEU A 76 18.80 1.35 10.58
N ALA A 77 19.51 0.80 9.60
CA ALA A 77 20.56 -0.17 9.84
C ALA A 77 21.92 0.50 10.12
N SER A 78 22.78 -0.24 10.80
CA SER A 78 24.22 -0.04 10.86
C SER A 78 24.84 -1.43 11.02
N GLU A 79 25.82 -1.78 10.18
CA GLU A 79 26.49 -3.09 10.26
C GLU A 79 25.52 -4.29 10.26
N ASN A 80 24.50 -4.23 9.39
CA ASN A 80 23.44 -5.25 9.26
C ASN A 80 22.57 -5.46 10.53
N ARG A 81 22.56 -4.49 11.45
CA ARG A 81 21.71 -4.49 12.64
C ARG A 81 20.89 -3.22 12.71
N ILE A 82 19.72 -3.29 13.33
CA ILE A 82 18.92 -2.10 13.58
C ILE A 82 19.67 -1.20 14.57
N ASN A 83 19.86 0.06 14.22
CA ASN A 83 20.57 1.03 15.01
C ASN A 83 19.57 1.80 15.90
N GLN A 84 19.74 1.66 17.22
CA GLN A 84 18.87 2.27 18.23
C GLN A 84 18.85 3.80 18.15
N THR A 85 20.00 4.45 17.98
CA THR A 85 20.09 5.92 17.88
C THR A 85 19.32 6.45 16.66
N LYS A 86 19.35 5.72 15.54
CA LYS A 86 18.57 6.10 14.35
C LYS A 86 17.05 5.93 14.56
N LEU A 87 16.61 4.96 15.36
CA LEU A 87 15.20 4.84 15.75
C LEU A 87 14.75 6.02 16.62
N GLU A 88 15.59 6.45 17.55
CA GLU A 88 15.31 7.62 18.41
C GLU A 88 15.28 8.92 17.60
N LEU A 89 16.19 9.07 16.64
CA LEU A 89 16.17 10.18 15.68
C LEU A 89 14.89 10.16 14.84
N LEU A 90 14.45 8.99 14.37
CA LEU A 90 13.21 8.89 13.61
C LEU A 90 11.99 9.32 14.44
N GLY A 91 11.97 8.93 15.73
CA GLY A 91 10.93 9.35 16.68
C GLY A 91 10.89 10.87 16.87
N SER A 92 12.04 11.52 16.98
CA SER A 92 12.13 12.98 17.16
C SER A 92 11.85 13.78 15.88
N ALA A 93 12.04 13.20 14.69
CA ALA A 93 11.69 13.83 13.42
C ALA A 93 10.19 14.17 13.32
N GLY A 94 9.36 13.36 13.98
CA GLY A 94 7.92 13.38 13.84
C GLY A 94 7.42 12.65 12.58
N TYR A 95 6.14 12.27 12.62
CA TYR A 95 5.52 11.45 11.59
C TYR A 95 5.46 12.12 10.22
N GLU A 96 4.93 13.35 10.14
CA GLU A 96 4.75 14.04 8.85
C GLU A 96 6.07 14.33 8.16
N THR A 97 7.10 14.75 8.92
CA THR A 97 8.46 14.94 8.41
C THR A 97 9.02 13.67 7.81
N THR A 98 8.84 12.54 8.51
CA THR A 98 9.31 11.22 8.08
C THR A 98 8.58 10.75 6.83
N ARG A 99 7.24 10.87 6.81
CA ARG A 99 6.39 10.54 5.67
C ARG A 99 6.81 11.30 4.42
N ASN A 100 7.02 12.60 4.55
CA ASN A 100 7.47 13.47 3.45
C ASN A 100 8.88 13.10 2.96
N LYS A 101 9.83 12.79 3.85
CA LYS A 101 11.18 12.37 3.47
C LYS A 101 11.21 11.01 2.79
N LEU A 102 10.32 10.09 3.18
CA LEU A 102 10.14 8.79 2.54
C LEU A 102 9.39 8.88 1.20
N LYS A 103 8.81 10.05 0.87
CA LYS A 103 8.03 10.30 -0.34
C LYS A 103 6.91 9.29 -0.54
N ILE A 104 6.17 9.02 0.53
CA ILE A 104 5.05 8.08 0.53
C ILE A 104 3.75 8.82 0.77
N ASP A 105 2.75 8.52 -0.07
CA ASP A 105 1.42 9.12 0.03
C ASP A 105 0.49 8.32 0.94
N SER A 106 0.90 7.11 1.35
CA SER A 106 0.12 6.27 2.28
C SER A 106 0.44 6.59 3.72
N ASP A 107 -0.47 6.25 4.63
CA ASP A 107 -0.17 6.27 6.05
C ASP A 107 0.52 4.96 6.45
N PHE A 108 1.34 5.02 7.50
CA PHE A 108 2.11 3.87 7.94
C PHE A 108 2.33 3.83 9.45
N TYR A 109 2.65 2.63 9.89
CA TYR A 109 3.02 2.28 11.24
C TYR A 109 4.05 1.19 11.18
N PHE A 110 5.03 1.26 12.07
CA PHE A 110 5.90 0.13 12.29
C PHE A 110 6.08 -0.10 13.77
N ARG A 111 6.25 -1.38 14.12
CA ARG A 111 6.57 -1.83 15.46
C ARG A 111 7.68 -2.85 15.42
N ILE A 112 8.58 -2.77 16.38
CA ILE A 112 9.65 -3.74 16.58
C ILE A 112 9.33 -4.44 17.88
N HIS A 113 9.14 -5.75 17.82
CA HIS A 113 8.74 -6.54 18.97
C HIS A 113 9.35 -7.94 18.90
N ASN A 114 9.35 -8.66 20.02
CA ASN A 114 9.51 -10.11 20.03
C ASN A 114 8.18 -10.75 20.45
N GLN A 115 8.22 -12.00 20.92
CA GLN A 115 7.01 -12.72 21.36
C GLN A 115 6.43 -12.16 22.67
N THR A 116 7.21 -11.43 23.47
CA THR A 116 6.87 -11.05 24.85
C THR A 116 6.80 -9.55 25.08
N GLN A 117 7.48 -8.74 24.27
CA GLN A 117 7.70 -7.32 24.50
C GLN A 117 7.78 -6.55 23.18
N GLU A 118 7.20 -5.35 23.18
CA GLU A 118 7.43 -4.32 22.17
C GLU A 118 8.63 -3.46 22.56
N PHE A 119 9.58 -3.29 21.65
CA PHE A 119 10.79 -2.49 21.85
C PHE A 119 10.64 -1.07 21.31
N TYR A 120 9.89 -0.90 20.23
CA TYR A 120 9.74 0.37 19.56
C TYR A 120 8.48 0.39 18.71
N PHE A 121 7.82 1.54 18.61
CA PHE A 121 6.76 1.79 17.65
C PHE A 121 6.86 3.21 17.11
N PHE A 122 6.35 3.42 15.90
CA PHE A 122 6.23 4.75 15.31
C PHE A 122 5.21 4.74 14.19
N GLY A 123 4.49 5.86 14.05
CA GLY A 123 3.46 6.03 13.04
C GLY A 123 2.07 6.19 13.65
N LYS A 124 1.05 6.07 12.81
CA LYS A 124 -0.36 6.18 13.20
C LYS A 124 -1.00 4.80 13.19
N LEU A 125 -2.05 4.52 13.95
CA LEU A 125 -2.74 3.23 13.77
C LEU A 125 -3.74 3.34 12.61
N PRO A 126 -3.97 2.25 11.85
CA PRO A 126 -5.00 2.23 10.80
C PRO A 126 -6.39 2.48 11.39
N ARG A 127 -7.25 3.11 10.58
CA ARG A 127 -8.68 3.24 10.88
C ARG A 127 -9.40 1.93 10.55
N GLN A 128 -10.54 1.66 11.21
CA GLN A 128 -11.25 0.39 11.07
C GLN A 128 -11.65 0.05 9.62
N ASP A 129 -11.89 1.04 8.78
CA ASP A 129 -12.37 0.86 7.40
C ASP A 129 -11.26 1.01 6.33
N SER A 130 -9.99 1.01 6.74
CA SER A 130 -8.86 1.20 5.81
C SER A 130 -8.42 -0.11 5.16
N THR A 131 -7.93 -0.02 3.92
CA THR A 131 -7.27 -1.17 3.27
C THR A 131 -5.87 -1.28 3.82
N VAL A 132 -5.61 -2.32 4.62
CA VAL A 132 -4.34 -2.49 5.34
C VAL A 132 -3.49 -3.57 4.70
N VAL A 133 -2.21 -3.25 4.47
CA VAL A 133 -1.17 -4.21 4.13
C VAL A 133 -0.16 -4.29 5.27
N LYS A 134 0.17 -5.52 5.66
CA LYS A 134 1.12 -5.81 6.73
C LYS A 134 2.26 -6.69 6.25
N ILE A 135 3.48 -6.32 6.58
CA ILE A 135 4.70 -7.06 6.28
C ILE A 135 5.48 -7.26 7.55
N ASN A 136 5.87 -8.52 7.80
CA ASN A 136 6.74 -8.87 8.91
C ASN A 136 8.13 -9.25 8.36
N ARG A 137 9.17 -8.71 8.99
CA ARG A 137 10.58 -9.04 8.70
C ARG A 137 11.28 -9.42 10.00
N LEU A 138 12.34 -10.22 9.88
CA LEU A 138 13.22 -10.52 11.01
C LEU A 138 14.41 -9.56 11.00
N GLY A 139 14.79 -9.08 12.17
CA GLY A 139 15.95 -8.21 12.36
C GLY A 139 16.67 -8.51 13.66
N ILE A 140 17.77 -7.78 13.90
CA ILE A 140 18.54 -7.85 15.13
C ILE A 140 18.60 -6.43 15.72
N LEU A 141 18.11 -6.27 16.95
CA LEU A 141 18.21 -5.04 17.72
C LEU A 141 18.92 -5.36 19.04
N ASN A 142 20.01 -4.66 19.34
CA ASN A 142 20.81 -4.87 20.57
C ASN A 142 21.15 -6.35 20.82
N SER A 143 21.63 -7.05 19.79
CA SER A 143 21.97 -8.49 19.81
C SER A 143 20.79 -9.44 20.08
N THR A 144 19.55 -8.95 20.05
CA THR A 144 18.34 -9.75 20.23
C THR A 144 17.58 -9.87 18.90
N PRO A 145 17.13 -11.08 18.50
CA PRO A 145 16.25 -11.25 17.35
C PRO A 145 14.89 -10.59 17.60
N VAL A 146 14.42 -9.81 16.63
CA VAL A 146 13.15 -9.09 16.69
C VAL A 146 12.36 -9.24 15.40
N ILE A 147 11.05 -9.11 15.53
CA ILE A 147 10.09 -9.00 14.42
C ILE A 147 9.85 -7.52 14.18
N ILE A 148 10.09 -7.10 12.96
CA ILE A 148 9.77 -5.78 12.43
C ILE A 148 8.46 -5.92 11.68
N GLU A 149 7.42 -5.32 12.22
CA GLU A 149 6.12 -5.25 11.59
C GLU A 149 5.97 -3.88 10.95
N VAL A 150 5.66 -3.86 9.66
CA VAL A 150 5.35 -2.65 8.90
C VAL A 150 3.92 -2.76 8.40
N VAL A 151 3.11 -1.78 8.74
CA VAL A 151 1.70 -1.67 8.40
C VAL A 151 1.51 -0.41 7.56
N VAL A 152 0.88 -0.53 6.41
CA VAL A 152 0.60 0.57 5.48
C VAL A 152 -0.88 0.54 5.11
N TRP A 153 -1.51 1.70 5.05
CA TRP A 153 -2.90 1.83 4.63
C TRP A 153 -3.17 3.16 3.93
N LYS A 154 -4.31 3.21 3.25
CA LYS A 154 -4.93 4.41 2.70
C LYS A 154 -6.34 4.55 3.28
#